data_AF-A0A0H3KIW8-F1
#
_entry.id   AF-A0A0H3KIW8-F1
#
_cell.length_a   1.000
_cell.length_b   1.000
_cell.length_c   1.000
_cell.angle_alpha   90.00
_cell.angle_beta   90.00
_cell.angle_gamma   90.00
#
_symmetry.space_group_name_H-M   'P 1'
#
loop_
_entity.id
_entity.type
_entity.pdbx_description
1 polymer ?
#
loop_
_entity_poly.entity_id
_entity_poly.type
_entity_poly.pdbx_seq_one_letter_code
_entity_poly.pdbx_strand_id
1 'polypeptide(L)'
;MQRLVRAALCCVLISSLAACVVERPRPVRPAPAPAAPAPRPNPQAAANERMQQVLGRIDILHRRIDTRVNGGAYPPPYGAQLHHRLDVIRQESSDMAGQHGGGLSADEQRVLNQELDTVARAIGE
;
A
#
# COMPACT_ATOMS: atom_id res chain seq x y z
N MET A 1 -53.35 0.66 17.87
CA MET A 1 -54.46 0.56 18.84
C MET A 1 -53.87 0.61 20.25
N GLN A 2 -54.31 1.60 21.04
CA GLN A 2 -54.35 1.67 22.52
C GLN A 2 -53.02 1.59 23.31
N ARG A 3 -52.47 2.64 23.95
CA ARG A 3 -52.95 3.68 24.90
C ARG A 3 -52.69 3.33 26.38
N LEU A 4 -51.84 4.18 26.99
CA LEU A 4 -51.86 4.71 28.37
C LEU A 4 -51.35 3.75 29.46
N VAL A 5 -50.49 4.18 30.39
CA VAL A 5 -50.87 4.98 31.57
C VAL A 5 -49.84 6.06 31.94
N ARG A 6 -50.37 7.24 32.29
CA ARG A 6 -49.70 8.40 32.93
C ARG A 6 -49.93 8.35 34.45
N ALA A 7 -48.94 8.78 35.24
CA ALA A 7 -49.10 9.43 36.55
C ALA A 7 -47.73 10.08 36.88
N ALA A 8 -47.53 11.40 36.80
CA ALA A 8 -47.99 12.51 37.67
C ALA A 8 -47.21 12.63 38.99
N LEU A 9 -46.93 13.90 39.37
CA LEU A 9 -46.34 14.47 40.61
C LEU A 9 -44.94 15.06 40.40
N CYS A 10 -44.56 16.24 40.90
CA CYS A 10 -45.22 17.44 41.40
C CYS A 10 -44.09 18.50 41.55
N CYS A 11 -44.39 19.78 41.35
CA CYS A 11 -43.45 20.88 41.55
C CYS A 11 -43.04 21.02 43.03
N VAL A 12 -41.75 21.22 43.31
CA VAL A 12 -41.26 22.06 44.41
C VAL A 12 -39.99 22.78 43.97
N LEU A 13 -40.09 24.10 43.87
CA LEU A 13 -38.99 25.07 43.89
C LEU A 13 -38.36 25.08 45.29
N ILE A 14 -37.04 25.23 45.43
CA ILE A 14 -36.37 26.08 46.42
C ILE A 14 -34.88 26.20 46.07
N SER A 15 -34.38 27.42 46.25
CA SER A 15 -33.14 28.02 45.79
C SER A 15 -31.89 27.71 46.64
N SER A 16 -30.75 28.05 46.01
CA SER A 16 -29.51 28.60 46.59
C SER A 16 -28.54 27.67 47.30
N LEU A 17 -27.34 27.55 46.70
CA LEU A 17 -26.11 28.09 47.27
C LEU A 17 -25.13 28.35 46.11
N ALA A 18 -24.80 29.62 45.90
CA ALA A 18 -23.72 30.04 45.02
C ALA A 18 -22.39 29.56 45.62
N ALA A 19 -21.91 28.40 45.19
CA ALA A 19 -20.52 28.04 45.37
C ALA A 19 -19.72 28.91 44.39
N CYS A 20 -19.01 29.91 44.92
CA CYS A 20 -17.93 30.59 44.21
C CYS A 20 -16.83 29.56 43.92
N VAL A 21 -17.02 28.72 42.90
CA VAL A 21 -15.93 27.99 42.28
C VAL A 21 -15.14 29.04 41.51
N VAL A 22 -14.10 29.56 42.17
CA VAL A 22 -12.98 30.19 41.47
C VAL A 22 -12.44 29.13 40.53
N GLU A 23 -12.86 29.22 39.27
CA GLU A 23 -12.32 28.42 38.19
C GLU A 23 -10.85 28.81 38.07
N ARG A 24 -9.95 27.94 38.58
CA ARG A 24 -8.51 28.13 38.35
C ARG A 24 -8.33 28.24 36.83
N PRO A 25 -7.61 29.25 36.33
CA PRO A 25 -7.23 29.30 34.93
C PRO A 25 -6.56 27.96 34.59
N ARG A 26 -7.16 27.20 33.68
CA ARG A 26 -6.50 26.01 33.14
C ARG A 26 -5.16 26.49 32.58
N PRO A 27 -4.02 25.90 32.98
CA PRO A 27 -2.76 26.20 32.31
C PRO A 27 -2.97 25.83 30.84
N VAL A 28 -2.98 26.85 29.98
CA VAL A 28 -3.01 26.67 28.53
C VAL A 28 -1.71 25.95 28.20
N ARG A 29 -1.80 24.62 28.01
CA ARG A 29 -0.70 23.87 27.40
C ARG A 29 -0.48 24.50 26.02
N PRO A 30 0.72 24.99 25.70
CA PRO A 30 1.04 25.40 24.35
C PRO A 30 0.66 24.26 23.41
N ALA A 31 -0.03 24.59 22.31
CA ALA A 31 -0.29 23.61 21.27
C ALA A 31 1.06 22.99 20.84
N PRO A 32 1.16 21.65 20.71
CA PRO A 32 2.39 21.04 20.21
C PRO A 32 2.71 21.66 18.86
N ALA A 33 3.96 22.11 18.70
CA ALA A 33 4.46 22.65 17.44
C ALA A 33 4.18 21.66 16.30
N PRO A 34 3.92 22.12 15.06
CA PRO A 34 3.72 21.24 13.92
C PRO A 34 4.89 20.25 13.84
N ALA A 35 4.59 18.95 13.88
CA ALA A 35 5.60 17.92 13.70
C ALA A 35 6.29 18.16 12.35
N ALA A 36 7.62 18.20 12.35
CA ALA A 36 8.39 18.34 11.13
C ALA A 36 7.99 17.24 10.13
N PRO A 37 7.83 17.54 8.83
CA PRO A 37 7.49 16.53 7.84
C PRO A 37 8.54 15.41 7.82
N ALA A 38 8.07 14.16 7.78
CA ALA A 38 8.94 12.99 7.74
C ALA A 38 9.97 13.11 6.59
N PRO A 39 11.21 12.62 6.78
CA PRO A 39 12.22 12.64 5.73
C PRO A 39 11.69 11.92 4.49
N ARG A 40 11.67 12.62 3.34
CA ARG A 40 11.32 11.98 2.07
C ARG A 40 12.40 10.95 1.73
N PRO A 41 12.03 9.78 1.18
CA PRO A 41 13.01 8.81 0.71
C PRO A 41 13.97 9.46 -0.27
N ASN A 42 15.26 9.13 -0.17
CA ASN A 42 16.23 9.63 -1.11
C ASN A 42 15.88 9.10 -2.54
N PRO A 43 15.97 9.91 -3.61
CA PRO A 43 15.48 9.51 -4.93
C PRO A 43 16.12 8.24 -5.47
N GLN A 44 17.42 8.05 -5.22
CA GLN A 44 18.15 6.87 -5.67
C GLN A 44 17.68 5.59 -4.98
N ALA A 45 17.41 5.63 -3.67
CA ALA A 45 16.88 4.49 -2.93
C ALA A 45 15.49 4.13 -3.44
N ALA A 46 14.63 5.12 -3.75
CA ALA A 46 13.35 4.85 -4.38
C ALA A 46 13.51 4.21 -5.77
N ALA A 47 14.52 4.61 -6.56
CA ALA A 47 14.84 3.99 -7.84
C ALA A 47 15.31 2.53 -7.69
N ASN A 48 16.19 2.29 -6.72
CA ASN A 48 16.69 0.95 -6.40
C ASN A 48 15.57 0.05 -5.87
N GLU A 49 14.68 0.57 -5.02
CA GLU A 49 13.54 -0.18 -4.49
C GLU A 49 12.60 -0.61 -5.62
N ARG A 50 12.30 0.29 -6.56
CA ARG A 50 11.46 -0.03 -7.73
C ARG A 50 12.09 -1.11 -8.62
N MET A 51 13.42 -1.07 -8.79
CA MET A 51 14.16 -2.15 -9.46
C MET A 51 13.98 -3.49 -8.72
N GLN A 52 14.21 -3.51 -7.41
CA GLN A 52 14.05 -4.74 -6.60
C GLN A 52 12.63 -5.30 -6.67
N GLN A 53 11.61 -4.43 -6.69
CA GLN A 53 10.22 -4.86 -6.86
C GLN A 53 9.99 -5.55 -8.20
N VAL A 54 10.53 -5.01 -9.31
CA VAL A 54 10.42 -5.64 -10.64
C VAL A 54 11.14 -7.00 -10.67
N LEU A 55 12.38 -7.07 -10.18
CA LEU A 55 13.15 -8.31 -10.14
C LEU A 55 12.45 -9.38 -9.29
N GLY A 56 11.91 -8.99 -8.13
CA GLY A 56 11.14 -9.89 -7.27
C GLY A 56 9.88 -10.43 -7.96
N ARG A 57 9.17 -9.60 -8.73
CA ARG A 57 8.02 -10.06 -9.54
C ARG A 57 8.45 -11.06 -10.61
N ILE A 58 9.56 -10.81 -11.31
CA ILE A 58 10.11 -11.74 -12.32
C ILE A 58 10.39 -13.10 -11.67
N ASP A 59 11.04 -13.13 -10.51
CA ASP A 59 11.36 -14.38 -9.80
C ASP A 59 10.11 -15.16 -9.35
N ILE A 60 9.07 -14.44 -8.91
CA ILE A 60 7.79 -15.04 -8.55
C ILE A 60 7.17 -15.70 -9.79
N LEU A 61 7.13 -15.01 -10.93
CA LEU A 61 6.54 -15.53 -12.16
C LEU A 61 7.32 -16.73 -12.71
N HIS A 62 8.66 -16.70 -12.66
CA HIS A 62 9.52 -17.86 -12.98
C HIS A 62 9.09 -19.11 -12.19
N ARG A 63 9.02 -19.00 -10.86
CA ARG A 63 8.59 -20.13 -10.00
C ARG A 63 7.16 -20.59 -10.28
N ARG A 64 6.27 -19.67 -10.63
CA ARG A 64 4.89 -20.02 -11.00
C ARG A 64 4.83 -20.80 -12.31
N ILE A 65 5.61 -20.40 -13.31
CA ILE A 65 5.74 -21.15 -14.58
C ILE A 65 6.20 -22.57 -14.27
N ASP A 66 7.26 -22.74 -13.48
CA ASP A 66 7.78 -24.05 -13.11
C ASP A 66 6.72 -24.91 -12.40
N THR A 67 5.97 -24.32 -11.46
CA THR A 67 4.88 -24.99 -10.75
C THR A 67 3.82 -25.50 -11.72
N ARG A 68 3.46 -24.70 -12.73
CA ARG A 68 2.43 -25.04 -13.72
C ARG A 68 2.92 -26.11 -14.70
N VAL A 69 4.18 -26.05 -15.13
CA VAL A 69 4.79 -27.08 -15.99
C VAL A 69 4.91 -28.41 -15.23
N ASN A 70 5.45 -28.39 -14.02
CA ASN A 70 5.63 -29.59 -13.20
C ASN A 70 4.29 -30.22 -12.79
N GLY A 71 3.24 -29.41 -12.62
CA GLY A 71 1.87 -29.86 -12.38
C GLY A 71 1.14 -30.35 -13.64
N GLY A 72 1.77 -30.34 -14.81
CA GLY A 72 1.18 -30.78 -16.07
C GLY A 72 0.15 -29.83 -16.68
N ALA A 73 -0.01 -28.62 -16.13
CA ALA A 73 -0.92 -27.62 -16.68
C ALA A 73 -0.44 -27.06 -18.03
N TYR A 74 0.89 -27.08 -18.25
CA TYR A 74 1.53 -26.67 -19.51
C TYR A 74 2.54 -27.71 -19.99
N PRO A 75 2.67 -27.92 -21.31
CA PRO A 75 3.78 -28.69 -21.84
C PRO A 75 5.11 -27.92 -21.66
N PRO A 76 6.25 -28.60 -21.47
CA PRO A 76 7.54 -27.95 -21.22
C PRO A 76 7.94 -26.86 -22.25
N PRO A 77 7.70 -27.02 -23.56
CA PRO A 77 8.01 -25.97 -24.54
C PRO A 77 7.23 -24.68 -24.36
N TYR A 78 6.01 -24.73 -23.79
CA TYR A 78 5.25 -23.52 -23.49
C TYR A 78 5.83 -22.79 -22.27
N GLY A 79 6.20 -23.53 -21.23
CA GLY A 79 6.91 -22.97 -20.08
C GLY A 79 8.23 -22.29 -20.46
N ALA A 80 9.02 -22.92 -21.35
CA ALA A 80 10.26 -22.35 -21.84
C ALA A 80 10.08 -21.01 -22.57
N GLN A 81 8.99 -20.84 -23.32
CA GLN A 81 8.67 -19.56 -23.98
C GLN A 81 8.34 -18.47 -22.96
N LEU A 82 7.60 -18.79 -21.89
CA LEU A 82 7.28 -17.84 -20.83
C LEU A 82 8.54 -17.44 -20.04
N HIS A 83 9.43 -18.39 -19.74
CA HIS A 83 10.73 -18.11 -19.14
C HIS A 83 11.58 -17.17 -19.98
N HIS A 84 11.68 -17.46 -21.29
CA HIS A 84 12.39 -16.58 -22.21
C HIS A 84 11.82 -15.16 -22.20
N ARG A 85 10.49 -15.01 -22.18
CA ARG A 85 9.86 -13.68 -22.08
C ARG A 85 10.25 -12.96 -20.79
N LEU A 86 10.29 -13.66 -19.65
CA LEU A 86 10.73 -13.08 -18.38
C LEU A 86 12.21 -12.69 -18.39
N ASP A 87 13.06 -13.46 -19.07
CA ASP A 87 14.48 -13.14 -19.22
C ASP A 87 14.71 -11.90 -20.09
N VAL A 88 13.91 -11.73 -21.15
CA VAL A 88 13.89 -10.50 -21.95
C VAL A 88 13.50 -9.30 -21.09
N ILE A 89 12.42 -9.39 -20.30
CA ILE A 89 11.99 -8.31 -19.40
C ILE A 89 13.08 -7.99 -18.35
N ARG A 90 13.78 -9.02 -17.84
CA ARG A 90 14.91 -8.83 -16.93
C ARG A 90 16.06 -8.06 -17.60
N GLN A 91 16.38 -8.39 -18.85
CA GLN A 91 17.39 -7.67 -19.61
C GLN A 91 16.98 -6.20 -19.82
N GLU A 92 15.74 -5.97 -20.27
CA GLU A 92 15.20 -4.62 -20.46
C GLU A 92 15.23 -3.80 -19.16
N SER A 93 14.88 -4.40 -18.02
CA SER A 93 14.98 -3.72 -16.72
C SER A 93 16.41 -3.31 -16.38
N SER A 94 17.40 -4.15 -16.73
CA SER A 94 18.82 -3.87 -16.49
C SER A 94 19.31 -2.74 -17.41
N ASP A 95 18.87 -2.75 -18.66
CA ASP A 95 19.22 -1.73 -19.65
C ASP A 95 18.60 -0.36 -19.29
N MET A 96 17.36 -0.35 -18.80
CA MET A 96 16.70 0.85 -18.26
C MET A 96 17.46 1.38 -17.02
N ALA A 97 17.80 0.49 -16.08
CA ALA A 97 18.55 0.90 -14.89
C ALA A 97 19.96 1.44 -15.20
N GLY A 98 20.60 0.95 -16.27
CA GLY A 98 21.88 1.50 -16.75
C GLY A 98 21.80 3.00 -17.08
N GLN A 99 20.63 3.50 -17.46
CA GLN A 99 20.38 4.92 -17.78
C GLN A 99 20.09 5.77 -16.53
N HIS A 100 19.75 5.13 -15.40
CA HIS A 100 19.23 5.78 -14.19
C HIS A 100 20.04 5.44 -12.92
N GLY A 101 21.36 5.29 -13.08
CA GLY A 101 22.28 5.09 -11.95
C GLY A 101 22.10 3.75 -11.23
N GLY A 102 21.56 2.73 -11.92
CA GLY A 102 21.35 1.38 -11.40
C GLY A 102 19.96 1.13 -10.80
N GLY A 103 19.08 2.13 -10.79
CA GLY A 103 17.67 1.99 -10.38
C GLY A 103 16.73 2.33 -11.52
N LEU A 104 15.43 2.09 -11.37
CA LEU A 104 14.44 2.44 -12.39
C LEU A 104 13.94 3.87 -12.19
N SER A 105 13.24 4.44 -13.16
CA SER A 105 12.28 5.55 -13.01
C SER A 105 10.85 5.02 -12.82
N ALA A 106 9.92 5.88 -12.37
CA ALA A 106 8.54 5.47 -12.10
C ALA A 106 7.82 5.00 -13.38
N ASP A 107 8.09 5.65 -14.51
CA ASP A 107 7.52 5.28 -15.80
C ASP A 107 8.09 3.97 -16.35
N GLU A 108 9.40 3.75 -16.22
CA GLU A 108 10.02 2.48 -16.59
C GLU A 108 9.46 1.33 -15.76
N GLN A 109 9.33 1.53 -14.44
CA GLN A 109 8.70 0.53 -13.57
C GLN A 109 7.27 0.22 -14.03
N ARG A 110 6.49 1.24 -14.41
CA ARG A 110 5.12 1.06 -14.89
C ARG A 110 5.09 0.25 -16.20
N VAL A 111 5.97 0.53 -17.14
CA VAL A 111 6.09 -0.22 -18.41
C VAL A 111 6.44 -1.68 -18.13
N LEU A 112 7.49 -1.94 -17.34
CA LEU A 112 7.90 -3.29 -16.95
C LEU A 112 6.77 -4.02 -16.22
N ASN A 113 6.03 -3.34 -15.36
CA ASN A 113 4.89 -3.92 -14.67
C ASN A 113 3.77 -4.35 -15.63
N GLN A 114 3.50 -3.60 -16.70
CA GLN A 114 2.51 -3.97 -17.73
C GLN A 114 2.93 -5.20 -18.53
N GLU A 115 4.23 -5.32 -18.81
CA GLU A 115 4.80 -6.52 -19.44
C GLU A 115 4.63 -7.74 -18.53
N LEU A 116 4.98 -7.59 -17.25
CA LEU A 116 4.82 -8.65 -16.24
C LEU A 116 3.36 -9.05 -16.04
N ASP A 117 2.42 -8.10 -16.09
CA ASP A 117 0.98 -8.39 -16.04
C ASP A 117 0.52 -9.20 -17.25
N THR A 118 1.15 -9.00 -18.40
CA THR A 118 0.87 -9.78 -19.61
C THR A 118 1.36 -11.22 -19.46
N VAL A 119 2.55 -11.41 -18.88
CA VAL A 119 3.05 -12.75 -18.54
C VAL A 119 2.19 -13.42 -17.46
N ALA A 120 1.79 -12.68 -16.42
CA ALA A 120 0.92 -13.19 -15.36
C ALA A 120 -0.41 -13.71 -15.91
N ARG A 121 -1.04 -12.94 -16.81
CA ARG A 121 -2.25 -13.36 -17.53
C ARG A 121 -2.03 -14.59 -18.40
N ALA A 122 -0.87 -14.71 -19.07
CA ALA A 122 -0.52 -15.90 -19.85
C ALA A 122 -0.32 -17.17 -18.99
N ILE A 123 0.04 -17.01 -17.71
CA ILE A 123 0.11 -18.08 -16.70
C ILE A 123 -1.29 -18.35 -16.08
N GLY A 124 -2.27 -17.48 -16.32
CA GLY A 124 -3.64 -17.60 -15.81
C GLY A 124 -3.84 -17.02 -14.40
N GLU A 125 -3.15 -15.91 -14.08
CA GLU A 125 -3.46 -15.05 -12.92
C GLU A 125 -4.10 -13.72 -13.30
#